data_AF-A0A178MTL6-F1
#
_entry.id   AF-A0A178MTL6-F1
#
_cell.length_a   1.000
_cell.length_b   1.000
_cell.length_c   1.000
_cell.angle_alpha   90.00
_cell.angle_beta   90.00
_cell.angle_gamma   90.00
#
_symmetry.space_group_name_H-M   'P 1'
#
loop_
_entity.id
_entity.type
_entity.pdbx_description
1 polymer ?
#
loop_
_entity_poly.entity_id
_entity_poly.type
_entity_poly.pdbx_seq_one_letter_code
_entity_poly.pdbx_strand_id
1 'polypeptide(L)'
;MGFIDRQPCFATHPLAATDYVWLAALGAAERAPITAEDVAAAVDALAGPLWTPVYELVSDSMSHMIDQGCLTPAADLGRYALTGAGRRRLVDLLSRPVQAPLSAFGQVGVRLKLAFADILPPILRRHQINAVIRAYECEMAARSARCKAWPLNGPLGRTWLDHHLDELEDGLALLRQLARMETPSLT
;
A
#
# COMPACT_ATOMS: atom_id res chain seq x y z
N MET A 1 6.97 -5.72 -38.73
CA MET A 1 6.67 -4.82 -37.60
C MET A 1 5.80 -5.57 -36.62
N GLY A 2 6.39 -6.13 -35.56
CA GLY A 2 5.65 -6.80 -34.49
C GLY A 2 5.72 -5.95 -33.24
N PHE A 3 4.61 -5.35 -32.84
CA PHE A 3 4.47 -4.68 -31.55
C PHE A 3 4.54 -5.74 -30.45
N ILE A 4 5.67 -5.80 -29.74
CA ILE A 4 5.74 -6.52 -28.47
C ILE A 4 5.11 -5.59 -27.44
N ASP A 5 3.85 -5.89 -27.10
CA ASP A 5 3.21 -5.40 -25.88
C ASP A 5 4.10 -5.76 -24.70
N ARG A 6 4.88 -4.78 -24.22
CA ARG A 6 5.56 -4.87 -22.94
C ARG A 6 4.51 -4.72 -21.87
N GLN A 7 3.83 -5.81 -21.55
CA GLN A 7 3.05 -5.94 -20.34
C GLN A 7 4.02 -5.70 -19.18
N PRO A 8 3.85 -4.64 -18.37
CA PRO A 8 4.75 -4.42 -17.25
C PRO A 8 4.60 -5.62 -16.32
N CYS A 9 5.70 -6.33 -16.06
CA CYS A 9 5.73 -7.43 -15.11
C CYS A 9 5.30 -6.88 -13.74
N PHE A 10 4.03 -7.05 -13.40
CA PHE A 10 3.54 -6.74 -12.07
C PHE A 10 4.21 -7.69 -11.09
N ALA A 11 4.80 -7.12 -10.04
CA ALA A 11 5.43 -7.88 -8.98
C ALA A 11 4.45 -8.94 -8.44
N THR A 12 4.87 -10.20 -8.47
CA THR A 12 4.05 -11.37 -8.12
C THR A 12 3.96 -11.62 -6.62
N HIS A 13 4.73 -10.89 -5.81
CA HIS A 13 4.83 -11.11 -4.38
C HIS A 13 4.11 -9.99 -3.62
N PRO A 14 3.35 -10.33 -2.56
CA PRO A 14 2.77 -9.34 -1.67
C PRO A 14 3.84 -8.55 -0.93
N LEU A 15 3.45 -7.39 -0.39
CA LEU A 15 4.32 -6.57 0.45
C LEU A 15 4.69 -7.32 1.73
N ALA A 16 5.98 -7.34 2.06
CA ALA A 16 6.49 -7.77 3.37
C ALA A 16 6.45 -6.62 4.38
N ALA A 17 6.66 -6.93 5.67
CA ALA A 17 6.70 -5.92 6.74
C ALA A 17 7.69 -4.77 6.46
N THR A 18 8.89 -5.12 5.97
CA THR A 18 9.93 -4.16 5.57
C THR A 18 9.50 -3.31 4.37
N ASP A 19 8.70 -3.86 3.45
CA ASP A 19 8.25 -3.12 2.27
C ASP A 19 7.31 -1.97 2.64
N TYR A 20 6.57 -2.06 3.75
CA TYR A 20 5.74 -0.95 4.23
C TYR A 20 6.58 0.21 4.77
N VAL A 21 7.67 -0.09 5.50
CA VAL A 21 8.63 0.93 5.94
C VAL A 21 9.28 1.60 4.72
N TRP A 22 9.68 0.80 3.73
CA TRP A 22 10.22 1.31 2.47
C TRP A 22 9.23 2.20 1.73
N LEU A 23 7.97 1.78 1.66
CA LEU A 23 6.93 2.55 0.99
C LEU A 23 6.69 3.89 1.68
N ALA A 24 6.64 3.91 3.01
CA ALA A 24 6.51 5.14 3.80
C ALA A 24 7.74 6.06 3.65
N ALA A 25 8.94 5.52 3.77
CA ALA A 25 10.18 6.29 3.68
C ALA A 25 10.38 6.88 2.28
N LEU A 26 10.25 6.07 1.22
CA LEU A 26 10.44 6.54 -0.14
C LEU A 26 9.32 7.50 -0.56
N GLY A 27 8.08 7.24 -0.12
CA GLY A 27 6.94 8.13 -0.35
C GLY A 27 7.10 9.49 0.32
N ALA A 28 7.62 9.53 1.56
CA ALA A 28 7.95 10.77 2.25
C ALA A 28 9.14 11.49 1.59
N ALA A 29 10.20 10.76 1.23
CA ALA A 29 11.39 11.28 0.56
C ALA A 29 11.10 11.87 -0.84
N GLU A 30 10.07 11.38 -1.53
CA GLU A 30 9.58 11.95 -2.79
C GLU A 30 8.99 13.35 -2.60
N ARG A 31 8.47 13.68 -1.41
CA ARG A 31 7.90 15.00 -1.09
C ARG A 31 8.96 16.00 -0.64
N ALA A 32 9.90 15.57 0.20
CA ALA A 32 10.97 16.40 0.73
C ALA A 32 12.10 15.53 1.29
N PRO A 33 13.33 16.04 1.46
CA PRO A 33 14.38 15.32 2.17
C PRO A 33 13.99 14.97 3.62
N ILE A 34 14.19 13.70 4.00
CA ILE A 34 13.70 13.10 5.25
C ILE A 34 14.81 12.69 6.22
N THR A 35 14.47 12.62 7.49
CA THR A 35 15.24 11.98 8.57
C THR A 35 14.63 10.62 8.94
N ALA A 36 15.29 9.85 9.80
CA ALA A 36 14.70 8.60 10.33
C ALA A 36 13.45 8.86 11.18
N GLU A 37 13.39 9.99 11.89
CA GLU A 37 12.22 10.41 12.67
C GLU A 37 11.02 10.72 11.76
N ASP A 38 11.26 11.36 10.61
CA ASP A 38 10.22 11.63 9.61
C ASP A 38 9.62 10.32 9.08
N VAL A 39 10.43 9.26 8.92
CA VAL A 39 9.93 7.93 8.51
C VAL A 39 9.03 7.34 9.59
N ALA A 40 9.46 7.37 10.85
CA ALA A 40 8.67 6.86 11.96
C ALA A 40 7.33 7.62 12.07
N ALA A 41 7.36 8.95 11.95
CA ALA A 41 6.17 9.80 11.95
C ALA A 41 5.25 9.51 10.75
N ALA A 42 5.80 9.30 9.56
CA ALA A 42 5.01 8.96 8.37
C ALA A 42 4.33 7.59 8.51
N VAL A 43 5.03 6.59 9.07
CA VAL A 43 4.41 5.29 9.34
C VAL A 43 3.33 5.43 10.41
N ASP A 44 3.59 6.14 11.50
CA ASP A 44 2.60 6.35 12.57
C ASP A 44 1.33 7.06 12.05
N ALA A 45 1.49 8.12 11.25
CA ALA A 45 0.37 8.87 10.67
C ALA A 45 -0.48 8.02 9.70
N LEU A 46 0.14 7.11 8.95
CA LEU A 46 -0.54 6.35 7.89
C LEU A 46 -1.00 4.96 8.36
N ALA A 47 -0.26 4.30 9.24
CA ALA A 47 -0.64 3.03 9.84
C ALA A 47 -1.56 3.24 11.04
N GLY A 48 -1.36 4.29 11.82
CA GLY A 48 -2.06 4.54 13.08
C GLY A 48 -1.90 3.37 14.06
N PRO A 49 -2.95 3.03 14.84
CA PRO A 49 -2.86 1.99 15.87
C PRO A 49 -2.73 0.57 15.30
N LEU A 50 -2.81 0.39 13.98
CA LEU A 50 -2.72 -0.91 13.33
C LEU A 50 -1.31 -1.49 13.40
N TRP A 51 -0.29 -0.62 13.31
CA TRP A 51 1.10 -1.04 13.33
C TRP A 51 2.04 0.15 13.55
N THR A 52 2.94 0.02 14.53
CA THR A 52 4.04 0.95 14.77
C THR A 52 5.35 0.19 14.67
N PRO A 53 6.23 0.49 13.71
CA PRO A 53 7.53 -0.17 13.60
C PRO A 53 8.43 0.26 14.76
N VAL A 54 9.24 -0.67 15.27
CA VAL A 54 10.30 -0.35 16.22
C VAL A 54 11.41 0.44 15.51
N TYR A 55 12.14 1.26 16.28
CA TYR A 55 13.16 2.16 15.75
C TYR A 55 14.26 1.40 14.97
N GLU A 56 14.68 0.24 15.48
CA GLU A 56 15.69 -0.60 14.83
C GLU A 56 15.27 -1.01 13.42
N LEU A 57 14.00 -1.37 13.22
CA LEU A 57 13.48 -1.74 11.90
C LEU A 57 13.52 -0.54 10.93
N VAL A 58 13.21 0.67 11.42
CA VAL A 58 13.28 1.90 10.62
C VAL A 58 14.73 2.22 10.26
N SER A 59 15.64 2.14 11.23
CA SER A 59 17.07 2.41 11.05
C SER A 59 17.72 1.42 10.07
N ASP A 60 17.45 0.13 10.22
CA ASP A 60 17.96 -0.93 9.33
C ASP A 60 17.39 -0.75 7.91
N SER A 61 16.11 -0.40 7.78
CA SER A 61 15.48 -0.13 6.49
C SER A 61 16.11 1.09 5.80
N MET A 62 16.38 2.16 6.55
CA MET A 62 17.04 3.37 6.04
C MET A 62 18.45 3.06 5.56
N SER A 63 19.24 2.35 6.37
CA SER A 63 20.60 1.93 6.02
C SER A 63 20.60 1.11 4.74
N HIS A 64 19.68 0.14 4.64
CA HIS A 64 19.56 -0.69 3.45
C HIS A 64 19.12 0.11 2.21
N MET A 65 18.25 1.12 2.35
CA MET A 65 17.87 2.01 1.24
C MET A 65 19.04 2.86 0.76
N ILE A 66 19.91 3.31 1.67
CA ILE A 66 21.13 4.06 1.33
C ILE A 66 22.12 3.15 0.59
N ASP A 67 22.36 1.94 1.09
CA ASP A 67 23.25 0.96 0.46
C ASP A 67 22.79 0.57 -0.96
N GLN A 68 21.47 0.48 -1.17
CA GLN A 68 20.87 0.22 -2.48
C GLN A 68 20.80 1.48 -3.38
N GLY A 69 21.34 2.61 -2.93
CA GLY A 69 21.34 3.88 -3.65
C GLY A 69 19.94 4.46 -3.88
N CYS A 70 18.94 4.07 -3.10
CA CYS A 70 17.57 4.60 -3.16
C CYS A 70 17.45 5.97 -2.48
N LEU A 71 18.32 6.23 -1.51
CA LEU A 71 18.44 7.47 -0.78
C LEU A 71 19.88 7.99 -0.88
N THR A 72 20.05 9.31 -0.88
CA THR A 72 21.36 9.99 -0.84
C THR A 72 21.34 11.08 0.21
N PRO A 73 22.46 11.38 0.90
CA PRO A 73 22.55 12.54 1.76
C PRO A 73 22.12 13.82 1.02
N ALA A 74 21.28 14.62 1.67
CA ALA A 74 20.93 15.96 1.20
C ALA A 74 22.00 16.97 1.63
N ALA A 75 21.87 18.23 1.17
CA ALA A 75 22.76 19.31 1.61
C ALA A 75 22.67 19.57 3.12
N ASP A 76 21.50 19.31 3.71
CA ASP A 76 21.27 19.44 5.14
C ASP A 76 21.76 18.19 5.89
N LEU A 77 22.56 18.40 6.93
CA LEU A 77 23.09 17.32 7.77
C LEU A 77 21.97 16.45 8.34
N GLY A 78 22.10 15.13 8.15
CA GLY A 78 21.17 14.13 8.69
C GLY A 78 19.88 13.94 7.89
N ARG A 79 19.72 14.62 6.75
CA ARG A 79 18.58 14.41 5.83
C ARG A 79 18.98 13.62 4.60
N TYR A 80 18.02 12.88 4.06
CA TYR A 80 18.18 12.04 2.89
C TYR A 80 17.16 12.40 1.82
N ALA A 81 17.64 12.59 0.60
CA ALA A 81 16.82 12.84 -0.58
C ALA A 81 16.62 11.56 -1.39
N LEU A 82 15.46 11.45 -2.05
CA LEU A 82 15.17 10.33 -2.94
C LEU A 82 16.00 10.41 -4.22
N THR A 83 16.57 9.27 -4.63
CA THR A 83 17.28 9.16 -5.91
C THR A 83 16.36 8.67 -7.03
N GLY A 84 16.85 8.69 -8.27
CA GLY A 84 16.15 8.06 -9.40
C GLY A 84 15.95 6.54 -9.23
N ALA A 85 16.86 5.85 -8.53
CA ALA A 85 16.70 4.44 -8.17
C ALA A 85 15.60 4.28 -7.11
N GLY A 86 15.58 5.16 -6.11
CA GLY A 86 14.53 5.20 -5.09
C GLY A 86 13.15 5.42 -5.69
N ARG A 87 13.00 6.35 -6.63
CA ARG A 87 11.72 6.58 -7.33
C ARG A 87 11.25 5.35 -8.12
N ARG A 88 12.16 4.64 -8.80
CA ARG A 88 11.80 3.38 -9.48
C ARG A 88 11.34 2.32 -8.48
N ARG A 89 12.02 2.22 -7.33
CA ARG A 89 11.63 1.29 -6.27
C ARG A 89 10.29 1.65 -5.63
N LEU A 90 10.01 2.93 -5.43
CA LEU A 90 8.72 3.42 -4.95
C LEU A 90 7.59 3.01 -5.89
N VAL A 91 7.75 3.21 -7.20
CA VAL A 91 6.77 2.78 -8.21
C VAL A 91 6.58 1.25 -8.21
N ASP A 92 7.66 0.47 -8.05
CA ASP A 92 7.58 -1.00 -7.92
C ASP A 92 6.75 -1.41 -6.69
N LEU A 93 7.04 -0.83 -5.51
CA LEU A 93 6.29 -1.10 -4.27
C LEU A 93 4.82 -0.71 -4.39
N LEU A 94 4.55 0.46 -4.98
CA LEU A 94 3.19 0.93 -5.27
C LEU A 94 2.46 0.00 -6.24
N SER A 95 3.17 -0.77 -7.06
CA SER A 95 2.57 -1.69 -8.04
C SER A 95 2.31 -3.10 -7.50
N ARG A 96 2.82 -3.45 -6.31
CA ARG A 96 2.60 -4.78 -5.70
C ARG A 96 1.16 -4.97 -5.22
N PRO A 97 0.59 -6.19 -5.26
CA PRO A 97 -0.74 -6.43 -4.73
C PRO A 97 -0.80 -6.28 -3.20
N VAL A 98 -1.93 -5.80 -2.69
CA VAL A 98 -2.27 -5.90 -1.27
C VAL A 98 -3.00 -7.22 -1.03
N GLN A 99 -2.57 -7.98 -0.03
CA GLN A 99 -3.27 -9.17 0.43
C GLN A 99 -4.08 -8.88 1.69
N ALA A 100 -5.20 -9.60 1.85
CA ALA A 100 -6.06 -9.57 3.04
C ALA A 100 -6.33 -8.13 3.52
N PRO A 101 -7.11 -7.31 2.77
CA PRO A 101 -7.23 -5.88 3.00
C PRO A 101 -7.74 -5.47 4.39
N LEU A 102 -8.47 -6.34 5.11
CA LEU A 102 -8.88 -6.09 6.49
C LEU A 102 -7.85 -6.50 7.55
N SER A 103 -6.81 -7.26 7.19
CA SER A 103 -5.71 -7.52 8.12
C SER A 103 -4.98 -6.22 8.48
N ALA A 104 -4.31 -6.17 9.63
CA ALA A 104 -3.58 -4.99 10.07
C ALA A 104 -2.60 -4.50 8.98
N PHE A 105 -1.76 -5.40 8.44
CA PHE A 105 -0.82 -5.07 7.37
C PHE A 105 -1.50 -4.78 6.03
N GLY A 106 -2.62 -5.43 5.71
CA GLY A 106 -3.43 -5.12 4.54
C GLY A 106 -3.93 -3.67 4.57
N GLN A 107 -4.50 -3.25 5.70
CA GLN A 107 -4.99 -1.89 5.90
C GLN A 107 -3.86 -0.85 5.84
N VAL A 108 -2.71 -1.13 6.45
CA VAL A 108 -1.51 -0.28 6.33
C VAL A 108 -1.09 -0.14 4.86
N GLY A 109 -1.04 -1.26 4.14
CA GLY A 109 -0.73 -1.28 2.71
C GLY A 109 -1.68 -0.46 1.86
N VAL A 110 -2.99 -0.55 2.11
CA VAL A 110 -4.01 0.26 1.43
C VAL A 110 -3.78 1.74 1.71
N ARG A 111 -3.62 2.13 2.98
CA ARG A 111 -3.44 3.55 3.36
C ARG A 111 -2.19 4.16 2.76
N LEU A 112 -1.05 3.46 2.84
CA LEU A 112 0.20 3.91 2.22
C LEU A 112 0.07 4.03 0.70
N LYS A 113 -0.55 3.04 0.03
CA LYS A 113 -0.76 3.10 -1.42
C LYS A 113 -1.64 4.26 -1.83
N LEU A 114 -2.73 4.54 -1.10
CA LEU A 114 -3.62 5.67 -1.38
C LEU A 114 -2.92 7.01 -1.11
N ALA A 115 -2.15 7.12 -0.03
CA ALA A 115 -1.43 8.34 0.34
C ALA A 115 -0.37 8.76 -0.69
N PHE A 116 0.19 7.79 -1.43
CA PHE A 116 1.23 8.01 -2.44
C PHE A 116 0.76 7.69 -3.86
N ALA A 117 -0.55 7.52 -4.08
CA ALA A 117 -1.11 7.18 -5.38
C ALA A 117 -0.89 8.29 -6.41
N ASP A 118 -0.85 9.55 -5.97
CA ASP A 118 -0.67 10.72 -6.81
C ASP A 118 0.71 10.80 -7.48
N ILE A 119 1.72 10.13 -6.90
CA ILE A 119 3.07 10.00 -7.47
C ILE A 119 3.04 9.15 -8.76
N LEU A 120 2.06 8.25 -8.90
CA LEU A 120 1.91 7.44 -10.11
C LEU A 120 1.29 8.26 -11.25
N PRO A 121 1.70 7.98 -12.51
CA PRO A 121 0.98 8.44 -13.70
C PRO A 121 -0.52 8.05 -13.63
N PRO A 122 -1.44 8.87 -14.17
CA PRO A 122 -2.88 8.66 -14.02
C PRO A 122 -3.37 7.24 -14.39
N ILE A 123 -2.82 6.67 -15.46
CA ILE A 123 -3.14 5.30 -15.90
C ILE A 123 -2.75 4.27 -14.83
N LEU A 124 -1.52 4.34 -14.31
CA LEU A 124 -1.04 3.42 -13.28
C LEU A 124 -1.77 3.61 -11.96
N ARG A 125 -2.06 4.85 -11.58
CA ARG A 125 -2.86 5.18 -10.40
C ARG A 125 -4.24 4.53 -10.45
N ARG A 126 -4.93 4.66 -11.59
CA ARG A 126 -6.23 4.01 -11.81
C ARG A 126 -6.13 2.49 -11.74
N HIS A 127 -5.09 1.90 -12.32
CA HIS A 127 -4.84 0.46 -12.20
C HIS A 127 -4.64 0.02 -10.75
N GLN A 128 -3.90 0.79 -9.95
CA GLN A 128 -3.68 0.45 -8.54
C GLN A 128 -4.96 0.57 -7.70
N ILE A 129 -5.77 1.61 -7.90
CA ILE A 129 -7.06 1.72 -7.22
C ILE A 129 -7.96 0.53 -7.58
N ASN A 130 -8.02 0.17 -8.87
CA ASN A 130 -8.76 -1.01 -9.33
C ASN A 130 -8.21 -2.32 -8.76
N ALA A 131 -6.89 -2.43 -8.56
CA ALA A 131 -6.27 -3.59 -7.94
C ALA A 131 -6.66 -3.73 -6.47
N VAL A 132 -6.72 -2.62 -5.72
CA VAL A 132 -7.20 -2.63 -4.33
C VAL A 132 -8.69 -2.97 -4.28
N ILE A 133 -9.53 -2.42 -5.17
CA ILE A 133 -10.95 -2.78 -5.31
C ILE A 133 -11.10 -4.30 -5.51
N ARG A 134 -10.35 -4.87 -6.46
CA ARG A 134 -10.38 -6.32 -6.72
C ARG A 134 -9.96 -7.14 -5.51
N ALA A 135 -8.99 -6.66 -4.71
CA ALA A 135 -8.57 -7.35 -3.48
C ALA A 135 -9.71 -7.41 -2.45
N TYR A 136 -10.47 -6.31 -2.28
CA TYR A 136 -11.67 -6.29 -1.43
C TYR A 136 -12.75 -7.25 -1.95
N GLU A 137 -13.06 -7.21 -3.25
CA GLU A 137 -14.04 -8.09 -3.88
C GLU A 137 -13.68 -9.59 -3.72
N CYS A 138 -12.40 -9.93 -3.89
CA CYS A 138 -11.91 -11.30 -3.71
C CYS A 138 -12.01 -11.75 -2.24
N GLU A 139 -11.65 -10.88 -1.29
CA GLU A 139 -11.73 -11.18 0.15
C GLU A 139 -13.20 -11.39 0.57
N MET A 140 -14.12 -10.53 0.13
CA MET A 140 -15.55 -10.67 0.37
C MET A 140 -16.10 -12.00 -0.15
N ALA A 141 -15.76 -12.35 -1.41
CA ALA A 141 -16.19 -13.60 -2.02
C ALA A 141 -15.64 -14.82 -1.26
N ALA A 142 -14.35 -14.79 -0.89
CA ALA A 142 -13.70 -15.86 -0.15
C ALA A 142 -14.33 -16.08 1.24
N ARG A 143 -14.60 -15.00 1.99
CA ARG A 143 -15.25 -15.07 3.32
C ARG A 143 -16.69 -15.55 3.21
N SER A 144 -17.45 -15.03 2.25
CA SER A 144 -18.84 -15.43 2.02
C SER A 144 -18.98 -16.92 1.66
N ALA A 145 -18.07 -17.45 0.83
CA ALA A 145 -18.05 -18.85 0.45
C ALA A 145 -17.64 -19.77 1.61
N ARG A 146 -16.55 -19.43 2.33
CA ARG A 146 -16.05 -20.22 3.47
C ARG A 146 -17.06 -20.33 4.60
N CYS A 147 -17.86 -19.29 4.83
CA CYS A 147 -18.76 -19.25 5.97
C CYS A 147 -20.05 -20.03 5.80
N LYS A 148 -20.52 -20.23 4.55
CA LYS A 148 -21.62 -21.17 4.27
C LYS A 148 -21.23 -22.62 4.53
N ALA A 149 -19.94 -22.95 4.41
CA ALA A 149 -19.42 -24.30 4.55
C ALA A 149 -18.91 -24.64 5.96
N TRP A 150 -18.94 -23.70 6.92
CA TRP A 150 -18.29 -23.87 8.22
C TRP A 150 -19.29 -24.32 9.32
N PRO A 151 -19.25 -25.60 9.75
CA PRO A 151 -20.26 -26.17 10.66
C PRO A 151 -20.11 -25.73 12.13
N LEU A 152 -19.08 -24.96 12.49
CA LEU A 152 -18.81 -24.49 13.86
C LEU A 152 -19.12 -23.00 14.10
N ASN A 153 -19.89 -22.36 13.20
CA ASN A 153 -20.29 -20.96 13.37
C ASN A 153 -21.48 -20.84 14.32
N GLY A 154 -21.21 -20.74 15.62
CA GLY A 154 -22.21 -20.32 16.61
C GLY A 154 -22.74 -18.91 16.32
N PRO A 155 -23.89 -18.50 16.90
CA PRO A 155 -24.54 -17.22 16.58
C PRO A 155 -23.62 -16.00 16.71
N LEU A 156 -22.79 -15.94 17.75
CA LEU A 156 -21.84 -14.84 17.98
C LEU A 156 -20.75 -14.78 16.90
N GLY A 157 -20.21 -15.92 16.49
CA GLY A 157 -19.19 -15.98 15.43
C GLY A 157 -19.76 -15.57 14.08
N ARG A 158 -21.04 -15.87 13.82
CA ARG A 158 -21.73 -15.40 12.62
C ARG A 158 -21.95 -13.89 12.63
N THR A 159 -22.42 -13.32 13.75
CA THR A 159 -22.57 -11.86 13.88
C THR A 159 -21.24 -11.14 13.70
N TRP A 160 -20.15 -11.65 14.27
CA TRP A 160 -18.83 -11.07 14.06
C TRP A 160 -18.36 -11.16 12.61
N LEU A 161 -18.64 -12.26 11.92
CA LEU A 161 -18.34 -12.37 10.49
C LEU A 161 -19.15 -11.38 9.66
N ASP A 162 -20.46 -11.26 9.92
CA ASP A 162 -21.33 -10.34 9.18
C ASP A 162 -20.81 -8.91 9.36
N HIS A 163 -20.40 -8.52 10.57
CA HIS A 163 -19.71 -7.25 10.81
C HIS A 163 -18.43 -7.06 9.97
N HIS A 164 -17.59 -8.09 9.85
CA HIS A 164 -16.40 -8.06 8.98
C HIS A 164 -16.74 -7.96 7.49
N LEU A 165 -17.91 -8.45 7.05
CA LEU A 165 -18.39 -8.27 5.68
C LEU A 165 -18.89 -6.84 5.46
N ASP A 166 -19.61 -6.27 6.43
CA ASP A 166 -20.04 -4.87 6.39
C ASP A 166 -18.83 -3.93 6.25
N GLU A 167 -17.76 -4.16 7.03
CA GLU A 167 -16.50 -3.39 6.91
C GLU A 167 -15.87 -3.47 5.51
N LEU A 168 -15.93 -4.64 4.86
CA LEU A 168 -15.43 -4.80 3.49
C LEU A 168 -16.31 -4.05 2.48
N GLU A 169 -17.64 -4.08 2.66
CA GLU A 169 -18.60 -3.39 1.80
C GLU A 169 -18.42 -1.88 1.87
N ASP A 170 -18.30 -1.33 3.07
CA ASP A 170 -18.06 0.10 3.31
C ASP A 170 -16.73 0.55 2.69
N GLY A 171 -15.65 -0.22 2.90
CA GLY A 171 -14.34 0.05 2.31
C GLY A 171 -14.37 0.00 0.77
N LEU A 172 -15.09 -0.97 0.20
CA LEU A 172 -15.27 -1.10 -1.24
C LEU A 172 -16.08 0.07 -1.83
N ALA A 173 -17.12 0.52 -1.13
CA ALA A 173 -17.92 1.67 -1.53
C ALA A 173 -17.07 2.95 -1.60
N LEU A 174 -16.24 3.20 -0.57
CA LEU A 174 -15.29 4.31 -0.54
C LEU A 174 -14.27 4.22 -1.68
N LEU A 175 -13.64 3.06 -1.89
CA LEU A 175 -12.68 2.87 -2.98
C LEU A 175 -13.28 3.12 -4.36
N ARG A 176 -14.53 2.68 -4.57
CA ARG A 176 -15.28 2.96 -5.82
C ARG A 176 -15.58 4.45 -5.99
N GLN A 177 -15.86 5.18 -4.90
CA GLN A 177 -16.00 6.62 -4.94
C GLN A 177 -14.69 7.30 -5.34
N LEU A 178 -13.57 6.92 -4.74
CA LEU A 178 -12.24 7.42 -5.10
C LEU A 178 -11.91 7.15 -6.58
N ALA A 179 -12.21 5.95 -7.08
CA ALA A 179 -11.99 5.60 -8.49
C ALA A 179 -12.80 6.48 -9.47
N ARG A 180 -14.02 6.90 -9.07
CA ARG A 180 -14.83 7.85 -9.85
C ARG A 180 -14.22 9.25 -9.87
N MET A 181 -13.69 9.71 -8.73
CA MET A 181 -13.04 11.03 -8.62
C MET A 181 -11.76 11.12 -9.48
N GLU A 182 -11.02 10.01 -9.63
CA GLU A 182 -9.83 9.92 -10.48
C GLU A 182 -10.12 9.80 -11.99
N THR A 183 -11.39 9.75 -12.39
CA THR A 183 -11.77 9.82 -13.81
C THR A 183 -12.18 11.26 -14.10
N PRO A 184 -11.28 12.14 -14.60
CA PRO A 184 -11.74 13.44 -15.05
C PRO A 184 -12.65 13.19 -16.25
N SER A 185 -13.81 13.86 -16.25
CA SER A 185 -14.67 14.01 -17.41
C SER A 185 -13.80 14.31 -18.63
N LEU A 186 -13.83 13.40 -19.61
CA LEU A 186 -13.33 13.69 -20.95
C LEU A 186 -14.25 14.77 -21.53
N THR A 187 -13.89 16.03 -21.33
CA THR A 187 -14.42 17.20 -22.04
C THR A 187 -13.27 17.95 -22.65
#